data_AF-A0A7S1FCH2-F1
#
_entry.id   AF-A0A7S1FCH2-F1
#
_cell.length_a   1.000
_cell.length_b   1.000
_cell.length_c   1.000
_cell.angle_alpha   90.00
_cell.angle_beta   90.00
_cell.angle_gamma   90.00
#
_symmetry.space_group_name_H-M   'P 1'
#
loop_
_entity.id
_entity.type
_entity.pdbx_description
1 polymer ?
#
loop_
_entity_poly.entity_id
_entity_poly.type
_entity_poly.pdbx_seq_one_letter_code
_entity_poly.pdbx_strand_id
1 'polypeptide(L)'
;MHNRFKAGLLLLACVSGKVEQSALCPPLLPGIVGTCVEECAPSEDSACGPDMVCCSNGCGHSCVPPLDPAAPKRSACPATCKLIVSLEEHIDMDVVLSNLPASAHVDQLKALRIMIMSYEDKVPDCCTAFRVAKSMDDVKSVEFEGFTESCCDDDVVTK
;
A
#
# COMPACT_ATOMS: atom_id res chain seq x y z
N MET A 1 -30.08 -73.44 -13.19
CA MET A 1 -29.77 -73.13 -14.61
C MET A 1 -29.41 -71.64 -14.71
N HIS A 2 -28.18 -71.35 -15.11
CA HIS A 2 -27.65 -70.13 -15.76
C HIS A 2 -27.98 -68.72 -15.22
N ASN A 3 -27.00 -68.16 -14.48
CA ASN A 3 -26.25 -66.91 -14.71
C ASN A 3 -26.86 -65.82 -15.63
N ARG A 4 -26.93 -64.56 -15.15
CA ARG A 4 -26.18 -63.40 -15.71
C ARG A 4 -26.32 -62.15 -14.81
N PHE A 5 -25.21 -61.77 -14.18
CA PHE A 5 -24.95 -60.43 -13.63
C PHE A 5 -25.18 -59.37 -14.73
N LYS A 6 -26.04 -58.38 -14.49
CA LYS A 6 -26.06 -57.13 -15.25
C LYS A 6 -25.45 -56.04 -14.38
N ALA A 7 -24.22 -55.67 -14.72
CA ALA A 7 -23.59 -54.43 -14.31
C ALA A 7 -24.44 -53.24 -14.79
N GLY A 8 -24.66 -52.25 -13.93
CA GLY A 8 -25.51 -51.10 -14.22
C GLY A 8 -25.15 -49.91 -13.35
N LEU A 9 -23.94 -49.39 -13.58
CA LEU A 9 -23.49 -48.00 -13.42
C LEU A 9 -24.19 -47.15 -12.33
N LEU A 10 -23.63 -47.14 -11.12
CA LEU A 10 -23.88 -46.09 -10.13
C LEU A 10 -23.17 -44.82 -10.63
N LEU A 11 -23.90 -43.89 -11.24
CA LEU A 11 -23.40 -42.56 -11.57
C LEU A 11 -23.14 -41.80 -10.27
N LEU A 12 -21.93 -41.90 -9.74
CA LEU A 12 -21.35 -40.89 -8.86
C LEU A 12 -21.22 -39.62 -9.68
N ALA A 13 -22.23 -38.74 -9.59
CA ALA A 13 -22.12 -37.39 -10.09
C ALA A 13 -21.04 -36.67 -9.27
N CYS A 14 -19.84 -36.56 -9.81
CA CYS A 14 -18.88 -35.57 -9.37
C CYS A 14 -19.52 -34.20 -9.65
N VAL A 15 -20.14 -33.60 -8.64
CA VAL A 15 -20.45 -32.17 -8.68
C VAL A 15 -19.11 -31.47 -8.76
N SER A 16 -18.75 -31.03 -9.97
CA SER A 16 -17.65 -30.12 -10.20
C SER A 16 -18.06 -28.79 -9.59
N GLY A 17 -17.90 -28.67 -8.28
CA GLY A 17 -17.76 -27.37 -7.66
C GLY A 17 -16.51 -26.77 -8.28
N LYS A 18 -16.68 -25.76 -9.14
CA LYS A 18 -15.62 -24.78 -9.32
C LYS A 18 -15.27 -24.34 -7.90
N VAL A 19 -14.07 -24.68 -7.45
CA VAL A 19 -13.47 -23.96 -6.33
C VAL A 19 -13.25 -22.57 -6.91
N GLU A 20 -14.27 -21.73 -6.75
CA GLU A 20 -14.17 -20.31 -7.02
C GLU A 20 -12.99 -19.84 -6.20
N GLN A 21 -11.98 -19.37 -6.90
CA GLN A 21 -10.76 -18.89 -6.30
C GLN A 21 -11.20 -17.80 -5.33
N SER A 22 -11.19 -18.09 -4.03
CA SER A 22 -11.78 -17.23 -3.00
C SER A 22 -11.18 -15.85 -3.18
N ALA A 23 -11.98 -14.93 -3.68
CA ALA A 23 -11.59 -13.57 -3.91
C ALA A 23 -11.14 -12.99 -2.58
N LEU A 24 -9.86 -12.64 -2.48
CA LEU A 24 -9.27 -12.18 -1.22
C LEU A 24 -9.56 -10.69 -1.05
N CYS A 25 -9.81 -10.29 0.20
CA CYS A 25 -9.87 -8.87 0.53
C CYS A 25 -8.50 -8.21 0.32
N PRO A 26 -8.45 -6.98 -0.23
CA PRO A 26 -7.23 -6.19 -0.20
C PRO A 26 -6.80 -5.91 1.25
N PRO A 27 -5.49 -5.85 1.53
CA PRO A 27 -4.99 -5.56 2.88
C PRO A 27 -5.37 -4.14 3.31
N LEU A 28 -5.80 -4.00 4.56
CA LEU A 28 -5.99 -2.69 5.18
C LEU A 28 -4.62 -2.10 5.58
N LEU A 29 -4.41 -0.83 5.25
CA LEU A 29 -3.23 -0.09 5.73
C LEU A 29 -3.35 0.13 7.25
N PRO A 30 -2.24 0.03 7.99
CA PRO A 30 -2.24 0.27 9.44
C PRO A 30 -2.73 1.69 9.75
N GLY A 31 -3.62 1.81 10.75
CA GLY A 31 -4.14 3.10 11.22
C GLY A 31 -5.32 3.68 10.41
N ILE A 32 -5.74 3.02 9.32
CA ILE A 32 -6.95 3.41 8.58
C ILE A 32 -8.17 2.72 9.17
N VAL A 33 -9.16 3.53 9.55
CA VAL A 33 -10.49 3.07 9.98
C VAL A 33 -11.52 3.69 9.05
N GLY A 34 -12.31 2.84 8.38
CA GLY A 34 -13.40 3.25 7.53
C GLY A 34 -14.63 3.74 8.31
N THR A 35 -15.68 4.09 7.57
CA THR A 35 -16.95 4.46 8.20
C THR A 35 -17.61 3.22 8.80
N CYS A 36 -18.18 3.36 10.00
CA CYS A 36 -18.90 2.30 10.72
C CYS A 36 -20.29 2.04 10.12
N VAL A 37 -20.32 1.61 8.85
CA VAL A 37 -21.52 1.25 8.11
C VAL A 37 -21.37 -0.20 7.63
N GLU A 38 -22.46 -0.96 7.73
CA GLU A 38 -22.58 -2.33 7.23
C GLU A 38 -23.29 -2.30 5.87
N GLU A 39 -22.53 -2.16 4.79
CA GLU A 39 -23.09 -2.23 3.42
C GLU A 39 -23.41 -3.67 3.00
N CYS A 40 -22.67 -4.63 3.56
CA CYS A 40 -22.81 -6.06 3.35
C CYS A 40 -22.56 -6.79 4.67
N ALA A 41 -23.11 -7.99 4.82
CA ALA A 41 -22.87 -8.80 6.02
C ALA A 41 -21.49 -9.47 5.95
N PRO A 42 -20.82 -9.70 7.10
CA PRO A 42 -19.53 -10.37 7.13
C PRO A 42 -19.58 -11.73 6.42
N SER A 43 -18.64 -11.97 5.51
CA SER A 43 -18.53 -13.22 4.74
C SER A 43 -19.70 -13.51 3.79
N GLU A 44 -20.52 -12.51 3.45
CA GLU A 44 -21.61 -12.63 2.47
C GLU A 44 -21.30 -11.86 1.18
N ASP A 45 -20.35 -12.37 0.40
CA ASP A 45 -19.95 -11.77 -0.88
C ASP A 45 -21.11 -11.69 -1.88
N SER A 46 -22.10 -12.59 -1.79
CA SER A 46 -23.29 -12.59 -2.63
C SER A 46 -24.21 -11.38 -2.43
N ALA A 47 -24.06 -10.64 -1.32
CA ALA A 47 -24.75 -9.37 -1.12
C ALA A 47 -24.17 -8.25 -2.00
N CYS A 48 -22.93 -8.42 -2.49
CA CYS A 48 -22.27 -7.49 -3.36
C CYS A 48 -22.63 -7.73 -4.84
N GLY A 49 -22.32 -6.74 -5.69
CA GLY A 49 -22.45 -6.88 -7.15
C GLY A 49 -21.51 -7.94 -7.74
N PRO A 50 -21.64 -8.26 -9.04
CA PRO A 50 -20.71 -9.16 -9.71
C PRO A 50 -19.26 -8.66 -9.58
N ASP A 51 -18.32 -9.58 -9.39
CA ASP A 51 -16.88 -9.32 -9.23
C ASP A 51 -16.53 -8.40 -8.03
N MET A 52 -17.32 -8.47 -6.95
CA MET A 52 -17.10 -7.72 -5.71
C MET A 52 -17.12 -8.66 -4.50
N VAL A 53 -16.38 -8.30 -3.47
CA VAL A 53 -16.32 -9.03 -2.20
C VAL A 53 -16.60 -8.11 -1.02
N CYS A 54 -17.20 -8.69 0.03
CA CYS A 54 -17.51 -7.97 1.25
C CYS A 54 -16.31 -7.98 2.18
N CYS A 55 -15.70 -6.82 2.40
CA CYS A 55 -14.48 -6.70 3.20
C CYS A 55 -14.67 -5.75 4.37
N SER A 56 -14.06 -6.10 5.51
CA SER A 56 -13.98 -5.17 6.63
C SER A 56 -13.14 -3.96 6.24
N ASN A 57 -13.61 -2.77 6.61
CA ASN A 57 -12.89 -1.51 6.45
C ASN A 57 -12.27 -1.03 7.79
N GLY A 58 -12.24 -1.89 8.82
CA GLY A 58 -11.75 -1.57 10.16
C GLY A 58 -12.82 -1.10 11.15
N CYS A 59 -14.01 -0.67 10.70
CA CYS A 59 -15.16 -0.40 11.60
C CYS A 59 -16.46 -1.10 11.17
N GLY A 60 -16.70 -1.19 9.86
CA GLY A 60 -17.81 -1.93 9.27
C GLY A 60 -17.37 -2.72 8.06
N HIS A 61 -18.29 -2.96 7.12
CA HIS A 61 -18.05 -3.74 5.90
C HIS A 61 -18.53 -3.01 4.65
N SER A 62 -17.72 -3.09 3.60
CA SER A 62 -17.99 -2.47 2.32
C SER A 62 -17.70 -3.45 1.18
N CYS A 63 -18.48 -3.34 0.10
CA CYS A 63 -18.23 -4.12 -1.10
C CYS A 63 -17.07 -3.50 -1.89
N VAL A 64 -16.00 -4.26 -2.10
CA VAL A 64 -14.80 -3.82 -2.83
C VAL A 64 -14.44 -4.80 -3.94
N PRO A 65 -13.72 -4.36 -4.98
CA PRO A 65 -13.14 -5.29 -5.94
C PRO A 65 -12.21 -6.27 -5.22
N PRO A 66 -12.17 -7.53 -5.66
CA PRO A 66 -11.29 -8.52 -5.08
C PRO A 66 -9.83 -8.17 -5.34
N LEU A 67 -8.94 -8.64 -4.47
CA LEU A 67 -7.50 -8.55 -4.70
C LEU A 67 -7.18 -9.26 -6.01
N ASP A 68 -6.72 -8.50 -7.00
CA ASP A 68 -6.20 -9.06 -8.23
C ASP A 68 -4.72 -9.44 -8.00
N PRO A 69 -4.38 -10.74 -7.93
CA PRO A 69 -2.99 -11.19 -7.75
C PRO A 69 -2.14 -10.95 -9.00
N ALA A 70 -2.76 -10.71 -10.16
CA ALA A 70 -2.11 -10.38 -11.41
C ALA A 70 -2.08 -8.87 -11.68
N ALA A 71 -2.77 -8.06 -10.85
CA ALA A 71 -2.59 -6.62 -10.90
C ALA A 71 -1.10 -6.35 -10.77
N PRO A 72 -0.52 -5.52 -11.64
CA PRO A 72 0.84 -5.09 -11.44
C PRO A 72 0.90 -4.60 -10.01
N LYS A 73 1.82 -5.15 -9.21
CA LYS A 73 2.29 -4.43 -8.03
C LYS A 73 2.59 -3.06 -8.59
N ARG A 74 1.74 -2.06 -8.29
CA ARG A 74 1.94 -0.68 -8.75
C ARG A 74 3.42 -0.45 -8.57
N SER A 75 4.13 -0.01 -9.59
CA SER A 75 5.56 0.33 -9.45
C SER A 75 5.66 1.06 -8.13
N ALA A 76 6.23 0.40 -7.11
CA ALA A 76 5.99 0.80 -5.72
C ALA A 76 6.59 2.19 -5.44
N CYS A 77 7.43 2.64 -6.38
CA CYS A 77 8.10 3.90 -6.41
C CYS A 77 7.21 5.01 -7.00
N PRO A 78 7.10 6.15 -6.28
CA PRO A 78 6.52 7.35 -6.87
C PRO A 78 7.40 7.87 -8.01
N ALA A 79 6.78 8.46 -9.04
CA ALA A 79 7.49 9.08 -10.16
C ALA A 79 8.26 10.34 -9.75
N THR A 80 7.84 10.98 -8.66
CA THR A 80 8.51 12.16 -8.09
C THR A 80 8.58 12.07 -6.57
N CYS A 81 9.64 12.60 -5.98
CA CYS A 81 9.85 12.55 -4.53
C CYS A 81 9.97 13.93 -3.90
N LYS A 82 9.24 14.14 -2.80
CA LYS A 82 9.30 15.37 -2.00
C LYS A 82 9.29 15.03 -0.52
N LEU A 83 10.13 15.72 0.25
CA LEU A 83 10.27 15.55 1.69
C LEU A 83 9.81 16.80 2.43
N ILE A 84 9.11 16.59 3.53
CA ILE A 84 8.78 17.61 4.52
C ILE A 84 9.62 17.28 5.76
N VAL A 85 10.55 18.17 6.11
CA VAL A 85 11.45 18.03 7.25
C VAL A 85 11.10 19.10 8.28
N SER A 86 10.71 18.69 9.48
CA SER A 86 10.52 19.58 10.62
C SER A 86 11.78 19.58 11.48
N LEU A 87 12.28 20.74 11.86
CA LEU A 87 13.47 20.90 12.68
C LEU A 87 13.15 21.23 14.14
N GLU A 88 14.12 20.97 15.01
CA GLU A 88 14.10 21.44 16.40
C GLU A 88 14.32 22.96 16.51
N GLU A 89 14.00 23.51 17.69
CA GLU A 89 14.20 24.93 17.96
C GLU A 89 15.69 25.31 17.89
N HIS A 90 15.96 26.55 17.45
CA HIS A 90 17.32 27.12 17.31
C HIS A 90 18.26 26.44 16.30
N ILE A 91 17.81 25.45 15.54
CA ILE A 91 18.60 24.86 14.45
C ILE A 91 18.62 25.77 13.21
N ASP A 92 19.80 25.88 12.60
CA ASP A 92 20.00 26.57 11.33
C ASP A 92 19.64 25.64 10.16
N MET A 93 18.69 26.09 9.33
CA MET A 93 18.18 25.34 8.18
C MET A 93 19.29 25.06 7.16
N ASP A 94 20.28 25.96 7.02
CA ASP A 94 21.35 25.81 6.04
C ASP A 94 22.37 24.74 6.46
N VAL A 95 22.58 24.56 7.77
CA VAL A 95 23.41 23.47 8.30
C VAL A 95 22.79 22.12 7.99
N VAL A 96 21.49 21.98 8.17
CA VAL A 96 20.78 20.73 7.84
C VAL A 96 20.86 20.46 6.34
N LEU A 97 20.62 21.47 5.50
CA LEU A 97 20.72 21.33 4.04
C LEU A 97 22.11 20.88 3.57
N SER A 98 23.18 21.32 4.22
CA SER A 98 24.54 20.92 3.87
C SER A 98 24.85 19.44 4.12
N ASN A 99 24.07 18.77 4.98
CA ASN A 99 24.22 17.36 5.29
C ASN A 99 23.30 16.46 4.44
N LEU A 100 22.40 17.05 3.65
CA LEU A 100 21.46 16.33 2.80
C LEU A 100 21.93 16.33 1.33
N PRO A 101 21.57 15.28 0.56
CA PRO A 101 21.75 15.27 -0.90
C PRO A 101 21.12 16.50 -1.55
N ALA A 102 21.78 17.03 -2.59
CA ALA A 102 21.28 18.18 -3.33
C ALA A 102 19.91 17.90 -3.96
N SER A 103 18.93 18.74 -3.62
CA SER A 103 17.58 18.70 -4.17
C SER A 103 17.44 19.68 -5.34
N ALA A 104 16.41 19.50 -6.17
CA ALA A 104 16.09 20.41 -7.27
C ALA A 104 15.52 21.74 -6.73
N HIS A 105 14.67 21.65 -5.71
CA HIS A 105 14.04 22.81 -5.08
C HIS A 105 13.95 22.63 -3.57
N VAL A 106 14.14 23.73 -2.83
CA VAL A 106 14.02 23.79 -1.37
C VAL A 106 13.17 25.00 -0.99
N ASP A 107 12.05 24.75 -0.32
CA ASP A 107 11.22 25.78 0.30
C ASP A 107 11.44 25.79 1.81
N GLN A 108 11.98 26.90 2.33
CA GLN A 108 12.23 27.07 3.77
C GLN A 108 11.11 27.90 4.42
N LEU A 109 10.24 27.23 5.18
CA LEU A 109 9.20 27.87 5.98
C LEU A 109 9.74 28.20 7.38
N LYS A 110 10.55 29.26 7.46
CA LYS A 110 11.31 29.66 8.68
C LYS A 110 10.44 29.80 9.94
N ALA A 111 9.24 30.33 9.80
CA ALA A 111 8.30 30.51 10.92
C ALA A 111 7.79 29.18 11.49
N LEU A 112 7.67 28.16 10.65
CA LEU A 112 7.21 26.81 11.03
C LEU A 112 8.37 25.85 11.30
N ARG A 113 9.62 26.25 11.04
CA ARG A 113 10.81 25.38 11.10
C ARG A 113 10.67 24.15 10.20
N ILE A 114 10.00 24.32 9.06
CA ILE A 114 9.78 23.26 8.07
C ILE A 114 10.59 23.56 6.82
N MET A 115 11.26 22.54 6.29
CA MET A 115 11.83 22.53 4.95
C MET A 115 11.05 21.57 4.07
N ILE A 116 10.67 22.02 2.88
CA ILE A 116 10.09 21.16 1.84
C ILE A 116 11.12 21.02 0.74
N MET A 117 11.54 19.80 0.44
CA MET A 117 12.60 19.52 -0.52
C MET A 117 12.05 18.66 -1.65
N SER A 118 12.19 19.13 -2.89
CA SER A 118 11.79 18.39 -4.09
C SER A 118 13.02 17.76 -4.75
N TYR A 119 12.98 16.44 -4.89
CA TYR A 119 14.00 15.66 -5.61
C TYR A 119 13.56 15.28 -7.02
N GLU A 120 12.34 15.66 -7.43
CA GLU A 120 11.77 15.29 -8.73
C GLU A 120 11.90 13.78 -8.95
N ASP A 121 12.46 13.35 -10.09
CA ASP A 121 12.66 11.95 -10.46
C ASP A 121 13.87 11.28 -9.78
N LYS A 122 14.66 12.01 -8.98
CA LYS A 122 15.82 11.49 -8.24
C LYS A 122 15.41 10.79 -6.94
N VAL A 123 14.59 9.76 -7.08
CA VAL A 123 14.07 8.95 -5.95
C VAL A 123 15.19 8.37 -5.06
N PRO A 124 16.33 7.85 -5.59
CA PRO A 124 17.43 7.35 -4.75
C PRO A 124 18.06 8.43 -3.86
N ASP A 125 18.23 9.64 -4.38
CA ASP A 125 18.77 10.78 -3.63
C ASP A 125 17.78 11.22 -2.54
N CYS A 126 16.50 11.29 -2.88
CA CYS A 126 15.43 11.57 -1.93
C CYS A 126 15.40 10.56 -0.78
N CYS A 127 15.60 9.29 -1.10
CA CYS A 127 15.62 8.22 -0.11
C CYS A 127 16.83 8.25 0.79
N THR A 128 17.98 8.60 0.23
CA THR A 128 19.18 8.87 1.00
C THR A 128 18.95 10.05 1.93
N ALA A 129 18.34 11.14 1.43
CA ALA A 129 17.99 12.31 2.22
C ALA A 129 17.03 11.97 3.37
N PHE A 130 16.00 11.17 3.12
CA PHE A 130 15.07 10.71 4.15
C PHE A 130 15.77 9.93 5.26
N ARG A 131 16.63 8.96 4.89
CA ARG A 131 17.40 8.14 5.86
C ARG A 131 18.35 8.99 6.69
N VAL A 132 19.05 9.94 6.06
CA VAL A 132 19.97 10.86 6.74
C VAL A 132 19.19 11.78 7.68
N ALA A 133 18.16 12.48 7.17
CA ALA A 133 17.34 13.39 7.98
C ALA A 133 16.73 12.68 9.19
N LYS A 134 16.22 11.45 9.03
CA LYS A 134 15.66 10.66 10.13
C LYS A 134 16.68 10.30 11.22
N SER A 135 17.97 10.26 10.87
CA SER A 135 19.05 9.93 11.79
C SER A 135 19.70 11.14 12.47
N MET A 136 19.32 12.37 12.09
CA MET A 136 19.87 13.60 12.66
C MET A 136 19.10 13.99 13.93
N ASP A 137 19.82 14.29 15.01
CA ASP A 137 19.21 14.76 16.27
C ASP A 137 18.53 16.14 16.13
N ASP A 138 18.92 16.92 15.12
CA ASP A 138 18.38 18.25 14.81
C ASP A 138 17.01 18.22 14.08
N VAL A 139 16.60 17.03 13.63
CA VAL A 139 15.37 16.82 12.86
C VAL A 139 14.30 16.22 13.78
N LYS A 140 13.23 16.96 14.00
CA LYS A 140 12.08 16.55 14.81
C LYS A 140 11.22 15.50 14.11
N SER A 141 10.98 15.68 12.81
CA SER A 141 10.26 14.71 11.98
C SER A 141 10.63 14.86 10.51
N VAL A 142 10.52 13.76 9.77
CA VAL A 142 10.67 13.74 8.31
C VAL A 142 9.60 12.85 7.69
N GLU A 143 8.91 13.38 6.68
CA GLU A 143 7.77 12.75 6.02
C GLU A 143 7.85 12.94 4.51
N PHE A 144 7.23 12.05 3.75
CA PHE A 144 7.04 12.22 2.30
C PHE A 144 5.77 13.02 2.02
N GLU A 145 5.79 13.90 1.01
CA GLU A 145 4.58 14.62 0.59
C GLU A 145 3.67 13.67 -0.20
N GLY A 146 2.52 13.31 0.38
CA GLY A 146 1.42 12.64 -0.34
C GLY A 146 1.50 11.11 -0.49
N PHE A 147 2.52 10.44 0.07
CA PHE A 147 2.63 8.98 0.05
C PHE A 147 3.16 8.43 1.39
N THR A 148 2.61 7.29 1.82
CA THR A 148 2.98 6.65 3.07
C THR A 148 3.78 5.37 2.78
N GLU A 149 5.03 5.35 3.24
CA GLU A 149 5.94 4.19 3.25
C GLU A 149 6.35 3.62 1.89
N SER A 150 7.45 4.14 1.33
CA SER A 150 8.67 3.33 1.18
C SER A 150 9.72 4.12 0.42
N CYS A 151 10.96 4.01 0.90
CA CYS A 151 12.05 4.03 -0.04
C CYS A 151 12.01 2.72 -0.81
N CYS A 152 12.03 2.82 -2.13
CA CYS A 152 12.08 1.66 -3.00
C CYS A 152 13.21 0.74 -2.53
N ASP A 153 12.88 -0.52 -2.24
CA ASP A 153 13.91 -1.53 -2.07
C ASP A 153 14.69 -1.63 -3.38
N ASP A 154 16.03 -1.70 -3.28
CA ASP A 154 16.98 -1.75 -4.40
C ASP A 154 16.77 -2.97 -5.34
N ASP A 155 15.83 -3.86 -5.02
CA ASP A 155 15.51 -5.09 -5.76
C ASP A 155 14.46 -4.92 -6.89
N VAL A 156 13.93 -3.71 -7.13
CA VAL A 156 12.88 -3.50 -8.16
C VAL A 156 13.35 -2.73 -9.40
N VAL A 157 14.60 -2.24 -9.42
CA VAL A 157 15.14 -1.46 -10.56
C VAL A 157 15.97 -2.31 -11.53
N THR A 158 16.08 -3.62 -11.32
CA THR A 158 16.70 -4.54 -12.29
C THR A 158 15.74 -5.61 -12.79
N LYS A 159 14.88 -5.21 -13.74
CA LYS A 159 14.50 -6.11 -14.83
C LYS A 159 14.14 -5.37 -16.10
#